data_AF-E9I6S5-F1
#
_entry.id   AF-E9I6S5-F1
#
_cell.length_a   1.000
_cell.length_b   1.000
_cell.length_c   1.000
_cell.angle_alpha   90.00
_cell.angle_beta   90.00
_cell.angle_gamma   90.00
#
_symmetry.space_group_name_H-M   'P 1'
#
loop_
_entity.id
_entity.type
_entity.pdbx_description
1 polymer ?
#
loop_
_entity_poly.entity_id
_entity_poly.type
_entity_poly.pdbx_seq_one_letter_code
_entity_poly.pdbx_strand_id
1 'polypeptide(L)'
;MAPPRNPTPGGLRSAVKGHLTRILKTIKDAESEAMTAKLDVELAGEETKLDEKMEHFKKLSVECQKEMTDNGANQQDLDAEYDSVNQMEDEVRAGKNIIILKRQEWKDFKEEERVKEAERRRRQERKDDDDARDQKMQDFMQRILAAQASTTSTSATTSTTSTTTPAQTTRLPQRQIKPFKGDILEWTPFWESFNAAIHSSSIAAVQKFDYLNPLSTRRKILSEPTDR
;
A
#
# COMPACT_ATOMS: atom_id res chain seq x y z
N MET A 1 26.71 47.12 57.03
CA MET A 1 26.08 46.41 55.88
C MET A 1 27.20 45.99 54.95
N ALA A 2 27.42 44.68 54.77
CA ALA A 2 28.33 44.21 53.73
C ALA A 2 27.64 44.38 52.36
N PRO A 3 28.33 44.86 51.32
CA PRO A 3 27.74 44.99 49.99
C PRO A 3 27.36 43.61 49.42
N PRO A 4 26.31 43.52 48.59
CA PRO A 4 25.94 42.26 47.95
C PRO A 4 27.11 41.75 47.10
N ARG A 5 27.56 40.51 47.36
CA ARG A 5 28.55 39.84 46.52
C ARG A 5 27.91 39.60 45.16
N ASN A 6 28.43 40.24 44.11
CA ASN A 6 28.08 39.88 42.75
C ASN A 6 28.42 38.40 42.49
N PRO A 7 27.57 37.67 41.75
CA PRO A 7 27.84 36.28 41.43
C PRO A 7 29.10 36.18 40.56
N THR A 8 29.97 35.22 40.89
CA THR A 8 31.20 34.95 40.12
C THR A 8 30.86 34.27 38.80
N PRO A 9 31.67 34.43 37.74
CA PRO A 9 31.52 33.70 36.48
C PRO A 9 31.34 32.19 36.67
N GLY A 10 32.12 31.59 37.58
CA GLY A 10 32.01 30.16 37.93
C GLY A 10 30.66 29.77 38.53
N GLY A 11 30.09 30.62 39.39
CA GLY A 11 28.77 30.40 39.98
C GLY A 11 27.66 30.47 38.92
N LEU A 12 27.73 31.44 38.02
CA LEU A 12 26.80 31.57 36.90
C LEU A 12 26.91 30.38 35.94
N ARG A 13 28.14 29.96 35.60
CA ARG A 13 28.40 28.81 34.73
C ARG A 13 27.78 27.53 35.29
N SER A 14 27.97 27.28 36.58
CA SER A 14 27.39 26.12 37.27
C SER A 14 25.85 26.14 37.23
N ALA A 15 25.24 27.30 37.41
CA ALA A 15 23.79 27.45 37.28
C ALA A 15 23.31 27.15 35.84
N VAL A 16 24.01 27.66 34.81
CA VAL A 16 23.69 27.35 33.41
C VAL A 16 23.87 25.86 33.10
N LYS A 17 24.92 25.21 33.62
CA LYS A 17 25.11 23.75 33.52
C LYS A 17 23.92 23.00 34.08
N GLY A 18 23.41 23.39 35.25
CA GLY A 18 22.22 22.78 35.84
C GLY A 18 20.97 22.90 34.96
N HIS A 19 20.83 24.02 34.23
CA HIS A 19 19.75 24.18 33.25
C HIS A 19 19.94 23.25 32.04
N LEU A 20 21.15 23.16 31.49
CA LEU A 20 21.49 22.25 30.39
C LEU A 20 21.15 20.80 30.75
N THR A 21 21.63 20.32 31.91
CA THR A 21 21.36 18.96 32.38
C THR A 21 19.86 18.69 32.53
N ARG A 22 19.07 19.68 32.98
CA ARG A 22 17.62 19.52 33.10
C ARG A 22 16.94 19.40 31.74
N ILE A 23 17.30 20.24 30.76
CA ILE A 23 16.77 20.17 29.40
C ILE A 23 17.12 18.83 28.75
N LEU A 24 18.38 18.40 28.88
CA LEU A 24 18.85 17.10 28.38
C LEU A 24 18.09 15.94 28.99
N LYS A 25 17.77 16.01 30.29
CA LYS A 25 16.94 15.01 30.94
C LYS A 25 15.54 14.96 30.32
N THR A 26 14.90 16.10 30.10
CA THR A 26 13.58 16.16 29.44
C THR A 26 13.61 15.53 28.06
N ILE A 27 14.64 15.86 27.25
CA ILE A 27 14.81 15.29 25.91
C ILE A 27 15.02 13.77 25.97
N LYS A 28 15.82 13.30 26.94
CA LYS A 28 16.08 11.87 27.13
C LYS A 28 14.83 11.11 27.60
N ASP A 29 14.03 11.70 28.48
CA ASP A 29 12.79 11.05 28.95
C ASP A 29 11.81 10.85 27.76
N ALA A 30 11.78 11.80 26.82
CA ALA A 30 11.00 11.71 25.58
C ALA A 30 11.47 10.59 24.62
N GLU A 31 12.66 9.99 24.84
CA GLU A 31 13.15 8.84 24.07
C GLU A 31 12.25 7.60 24.25
N SER A 32 11.55 7.48 25.39
CA SER A 32 10.62 6.38 25.63
C SER A 32 9.19 6.64 25.15
N GLU A 33 8.85 7.89 24.85
CA GLU A 33 7.49 8.31 24.51
C GLU A 33 7.18 8.17 23.01
N ALA A 34 5.92 7.87 22.68
CA ALA A 34 5.46 7.87 21.31
C ALA A 34 5.41 9.30 20.75
N MET A 35 5.96 9.51 19.56
CA MET A 35 6.04 10.84 18.98
C MET A 35 4.66 11.34 18.56
N THR A 36 4.33 12.58 18.96
CA THR A 36 3.09 13.26 18.61
C THR A 36 3.38 14.66 18.10
N ALA A 37 2.41 15.30 17.43
CA ALA A 37 2.57 16.68 16.98
C ALA A 37 2.83 17.66 18.13
N LYS A 38 2.26 17.40 19.31
CA LYS A 38 2.51 18.20 20.51
C LYS A 38 3.95 18.02 20.99
N LEU A 39 4.41 16.78 21.08
CA LEU A 39 5.77 16.46 21.53
C LEU A 39 6.84 17.00 20.56
N ASP A 40 6.57 17.02 19.25
CA ASP A 40 7.47 17.61 18.25
C ASP A 40 7.70 19.12 18.47
N VAL A 41 6.62 19.85 18.74
CA VAL A 41 6.69 21.28 19.07
C VAL A 41 7.40 21.50 20.40
N GLU A 42 7.14 20.66 21.39
CA GLU A 42 7.81 20.74 22.69
C GLU A 42 9.32 20.48 22.57
N LEU A 43 9.73 19.43 21.87
CA LEU A 43 11.14 19.13 21.60
C LEU A 43 11.82 20.22 20.75
N ALA A 44 11.12 20.88 19.83
CA ALA A 44 11.65 22.07 19.14
C ALA A 44 11.95 23.23 20.10
N GLY A 45 11.06 23.44 21.06
CA GLY A 45 11.25 24.44 22.11
C GLY A 45 12.43 24.10 23.03
N GLU A 46 12.55 22.84 23.43
CA GLU A 46 13.68 22.37 24.24
C GLU A 46 15.00 22.42 23.48
N GLU A 47 15.02 22.08 22.19
CA GLU A 47 16.20 22.22 21.30
C GLU A 47 16.68 23.67 21.24
N THR A 48 15.77 24.62 21.07
CA THR A 48 16.10 26.06 21.05
C THR A 48 16.69 26.52 22.38
N LYS A 49 16.06 26.15 23.51
CA LYS A 49 16.57 26.47 24.84
C LYS A 49 17.94 25.83 25.08
N LEU A 50 18.14 24.60 24.60
CA LEU A 50 19.42 23.90 24.73
C LEU A 50 20.54 24.67 24.02
N ASP A 51 20.27 25.17 22.82
CA ASP A 51 21.23 25.99 22.07
C ASP A 51 21.55 27.31 22.76
N GLU A 52 20.54 28.06 23.19
CA GLU A 52 20.72 29.32 23.91
C GLU A 52 21.53 29.12 25.20
N LYS A 53 21.24 28.06 25.96
CA LYS A 53 21.96 27.76 27.20
C LYS A 53 23.38 27.27 26.93
N MET A 54 23.59 26.52 25.86
CA MET A 54 24.92 26.02 25.50
C MET A 54 25.82 27.17 25.06
N GLU A 55 25.30 28.10 24.27
CA GLU A 55 26.03 29.31 23.88
C GLU A 55 26.41 30.15 25.11
N HIS A 56 25.46 30.35 26.03
CA HIS A 56 25.73 31.09 27.26
C HIS A 56 26.75 30.38 28.16
N PHE A 57 26.68 29.05 28.25
CA PHE A 57 27.65 28.25 28.99
C PHE A 57 29.06 28.40 28.41
N LYS A 58 29.22 28.35 27.08
CA LYS A 58 30.52 28.56 26.41
C LYS A 58 31.10 29.93 26.75
N LYS A 59 30.28 30.98 26.66
CA LYS A 59 30.71 32.34 26.99
C LYS A 59 31.21 32.45 28.43
N LEU A 60 30.45 31.92 29.39
CA LEU A 60 30.85 31.91 30.81
C LEU A 60 32.08 31.03 31.05
N SER A 61 32.25 29.92 30.33
CA SER A 61 33.45 29.08 30.43
C SER A 61 34.71 29.83 29.99
N VAL A 62 34.63 30.65 28.93
CA VAL A 62 35.76 31.51 28.52
C VAL A 62 36.08 32.55 29.59
N GLU A 63 35.06 33.18 30.20
CA GLU A 63 35.25 34.13 31.30
C GLU A 63 35.86 33.46 32.54
N CYS A 64 35.41 32.26 32.90
CA CYS A 64 36.01 31.44 33.98
C CYS A 64 37.47 31.10 33.70
N GLN A 65 37.79 30.67 32.48
CA GLN A 65 39.15 30.29 32.12
C GLN A 65 40.10 31.49 32.13
N LYS A 66 39.61 32.67 31.72
CA LYS A 66 40.35 33.93 31.87
C LYS A 66 40.63 34.25 33.34
N GLU A 67 39.62 34.17 34.20
CA GLU A 67 39.79 34.40 35.64
C GLU A 67 40.75 33.39 36.29
N MET A 68 40.71 32.12 35.88
CA MET A 68 41.66 31.10 36.31
C MET A 68 43.10 31.47 35.90
N THR A 69 43.30 31.91 34.65
CA THR A 69 44.61 32.30 34.14
C THR A 69 45.15 33.54 34.85
N ASP A 70 44.31 34.56 35.06
CA ASP A 70 44.67 35.79 35.78
C ASP A 70 45.07 35.50 37.25
N ASN A 71 44.48 34.47 37.85
CA ASN A 71 44.81 33.99 39.19
C ASN A 71 45.98 33.00 39.24
N GLY A 72 46.66 32.75 38.10
CA GLY A 72 47.83 31.87 38.03
C GLY A 72 47.49 30.38 38.18
N ALA A 73 46.32 29.95 37.72
CA ALA A 73 45.95 28.53 37.69
C ALA A 73 47.00 27.70 36.92
N ASN A 74 47.19 26.46 37.37
CA ASN A 74 48.11 25.54 36.71
C ASN A 74 47.47 24.95 35.43
N GLN A 75 48.29 24.30 34.60
CA GLN A 75 47.83 23.71 33.34
C GLN A 75 46.76 22.62 33.55
N GLN A 76 46.86 21.84 34.62
CA GLN A 76 45.90 20.76 34.92
C GLN A 76 44.49 21.31 35.18
N ASP A 77 44.37 22.44 35.89
CA ASP A 77 43.08 23.09 36.15
C ASP A 77 42.47 23.66 34.85
N LEU A 78 43.30 24.18 33.95
CA LEU A 78 42.87 24.68 32.64
C LEU A 78 42.41 23.55 31.72
N ASP A 79 43.13 22.43 31.70
CA ASP A 79 42.79 21.24 30.90
C ASP A 79 41.47 20.61 31.41
N ALA A 80 41.31 20.49 32.73
CA ALA A 80 40.07 19.97 33.33
C ALA A 80 38.86 20.85 32.99
N GLU A 81 39.04 22.17 32.90
CA GLU A 81 37.99 23.09 32.50
C GLU A 81 37.61 22.90 31.02
N TYR A 82 38.60 22.70 30.15
CA TYR A 82 38.38 22.40 28.73
C TYR A 82 37.62 21.08 28.54
N ASP A 83 38.02 20.02 29.25
CA ASP A 83 37.36 18.72 29.22
C ASP A 83 35.90 18.80 29.69
N SER A 84 35.62 19.60 30.73
CA SER A 84 34.26 19.84 31.22
C SER A 84 33.37 20.50 30.16
N VAL A 85 33.93 21.41 29.35
CA VAL A 85 33.20 22.03 28.23
C VAL A 85 32.92 21.02 27.13
N ASN A 86 33.93 20.25 26.71
CA ASN A 86 33.77 19.24 25.67
C ASN A 86 32.75 18.17 26.05
N GLN A 87 32.81 17.69 27.30
CA GLN A 87 31.82 16.75 27.82
C GLN A 87 30.39 17.31 27.68
N MET A 88 30.20 18.59 28.00
CA MET A 88 28.88 19.20 27.88
C MET A 88 28.43 19.34 26.43
N GLU A 89 29.34 19.67 25.51
CA GLU A 89 29.04 19.70 24.08
C GLU A 89 28.63 18.33 23.53
N ASP A 90 29.30 17.26 23.98
CA ASP A 90 29.01 15.89 23.58
C ASP A 90 27.64 15.45 24.11
N GLU A 91 27.31 15.77 25.35
CA GLU A 91 25.98 15.50 25.92
C GLU A 91 24.88 16.27 25.17
N VAL A 92 25.13 17.54 24.81
CA VAL A 92 24.22 18.34 23.97
C VAL A 92 24.02 17.72 22.60
N ARG A 93 25.10 17.27 21.96
CA ARG A 93 25.04 16.59 20.66
C ARG A 93 24.25 15.30 20.74
N ALA A 94 24.47 14.49 21.78
CA ALA A 94 23.71 13.27 22.02
C ALA A 94 22.21 13.57 22.19
N GLY A 95 21.85 14.59 22.97
CA GLY A 95 20.47 15.04 23.12
C GLY A 95 19.83 15.45 21.78
N LYS A 96 20.53 16.23 20.96
CA LYS A 96 20.03 16.61 19.62
C LYS A 96 19.82 15.41 18.70
N ASN A 97 20.72 14.42 18.75
CA ASN A 97 20.57 13.20 17.97
C ASN A 97 19.28 12.44 18.33
N ILE A 98 18.88 12.41 19.61
CA ILE A 98 17.60 11.82 20.02
C ILE A 98 16.43 12.52 19.32
N ILE A 99 16.41 13.85 19.31
CA ILE A 99 15.35 14.65 18.65
C ILE A 99 15.30 14.33 17.15
N ILE A 100 16.46 14.28 16.49
CA ILE A 100 16.56 13.98 15.05
C ILE A 100 15.98 12.60 14.76
N LEU A 101 16.40 11.57 15.50
CA LEU A 101 15.93 10.19 15.32
C LEU A 101 14.42 10.09 15.55
N LYS A 102 13.91 10.68 16.64
CA LYS A 102 12.48 10.71 16.95
C LYS A 102 11.65 11.35 15.86
N ARG A 103 12.12 12.48 15.33
CA ARG A 103 11.45 13.16 14.20
C ARG A 103 11.46 12.30 12.95
N GLN A 104 12.54 11.55 12.71
CA GLN A 104 12.63 10.67 11.55
C GLN A 104 11.68 9.47 11.68
N GLU A 105 11.70 8.77 12.81
CA GLU A 105 10.78 7.66 13.10
C GLU A 105 9.31 8.09 12.95
N TRP A 106 8.97 9.29 13.41
CA TRP A 106 7.62 9.81 13.28
C TRP A 106 7.21 10.14 11.85
N LYS A 107 8.14 10.62 11.02
CA LYS A 107 7.89 10.80 9.59
C LYS A 107 7.67 9.46 8.90
N ASP A 108 8.50 8.47 9.22
CA ASP A 108 8.42 7.14 8.62
C ASP A 108 7.11 6.44 9.01
N PHE A 109 6.71 6.55 10.28
CA PHE A 109 5.41 6.06 10.76
C PHE A 109 4.24 6.69 10.00
N LYS A 110 4.25 8.02 9.83
CA LYS A 110 3.20 8.71 9.07
C LYS A 110 3.15 8.26 7.61
N GLU A 111 4.29 8.06 6.98
CA GLU A 111 4.36 7.61 5.60
C GLU A 111 3.87 6.16 5.47
N GLU A 112 4.26 5.28 6.38
CA GLU A 112 3.78 3.89 6.40
C GLU A 112 2.25 3.82 6.50
N GLU A 113 1.65 4.63 7.37
CA GLU A 113 0.18 4.71 7.49
C GLU A 113 -0.47 5.21 6.19
N ARG A 114 0.12 6.22 5.52
CA ARG A 114 -0.39 6.69 4.21
C ARG A 114 -0.32 5.61 3.14
N VAL A 115 0.76 4.84 3.11
CA VAL A 115 0.93 3.72 2.17
C VAL A 115 -0.10 2.63 2.46
N LYS A 116 -0.29 2.25 3.73
CA LYS A 116 -1.30 1.26 4.13
C LYS A 116 -2.71 1.71 3.76
N GLU A 117 -3.05 2.96 4.01
CA GLU A 117 -4.36 3.51 3.66
C GLU A 117 -4.58 3.52 2.13
N ALA A 118 -3.56 3.91 1.36
CA ALA A 118 -3.62 3.87 -0.10
C ALA A 118 -3.77 2.44 -0.63
N GLU A 119 -3.09 1.46 -0.03
CA GLU A 119 -3.24 0.05 -0.40
C GLU A 119 -4.64 -0.47 -0.07
N ARG A 120 -5.16 -0.15 1.13
CA ARG A 120 -6.53 -0.49 1.53
C ARG A 120 -7.55 0.07 0.56
N ARG A 121 -7.40 1.33 0.16
CA ARG A 121 -8.27 1.97 -0.84
C ARG A 121 -8.20 1.24 -2.19
N ARG A 122 -7.00 0.95 -2.71
CA ARG A 122 -6.84 0.18 -3.95
C ARG A 122 -7.44 -1.22 -3.86
N ARG A 123 -7.35 -1.87 -2.70
CA ARG A 123 -7.96 -3.18 -2.47
C ARG A 123 -9.48 -3.08 -2.47
N GLN A 124 -10.03 -2.01 -1.92
CA GLN A 124 -11.47 -1.77 -1.93
C GLN A 124 -11.97 -1.50 -3.35
N GLU A 125 -11.30 -0.61 -4.10
CA GLU A 125 -11.63 -0.33 -5.51
C GLU A 125 -11.66 -1.61 -6.36
N ARG A 126 -10.68 -2.50 -6.19
CA ARG A 126 -10.70 -3.81 -6.89
C ARG A 126 -11.90 -4.68 -6.52
N LYS A 127 -12.28 -4.72 -5.25
CA LYS A 127 -13.46 -5.47 -4.82
C LYS A 127 -14.73 -4.89 -5.41
N ASP A 128 -14.87 -3.57 -5.38
CA ASP A 128 -16.05 -2.88 -5.93
C ASP A 128 -16.15 -3.12 -7.45
N ASP A 129 -15.03 -3.13 -8.18
CA ASP A 129 -14.98 -3.46 -9.60
C ASP A 129 -15.37 -4.92 -9.89
N ASP A 130 -14.87 -5.88 -9.08
CA ASP A 130 -15.21 -7.29 -9.19
C ASP A 130 -16.70 -7.53 -8.87
N ASP A 131 -17.22 -6.94 -7.79
CA ASP A 131 -18.64 -7.01 -7.41
C ASP A 131 -19.53 -6.38 -8.51
N ALA A 132 -19.12 -5.26 -9.12
CA ALA A 132 -19.84 -4.64 -10.21
C ALA A 132 -19.85 -5.48 -11.50
N ARG A 133 -18.77 -6.23 -11.76
CA ARG A 133 -18.70 -7.19 -12.87
C ARG A 133 -19.64 -8.37 -12.63
N ASP A 134 -19.64 -8.91 -11.42
CA ASP A 134 -20.51 -10.01 -11.03
C ASP A 134 -21.99 -9.61 -11.11
N GLN A 135 -22.34 -8.41 -10.63
CA GLN A 135 -23.71 -7.89 -10.77
C GLN A 135 -24.13 -7.77 -12.24
N LYS A 136 -23.27 -7.21 -13.11
CA LYS A 136 -23.56 -7.11 -14.55
C LYS A 136 -23.73 -8.48 -15.20
N MET A 137 -22.95 -9.48 -14.80
CA MET A 137 -23.07 -10.85 -15.30
C MET A 137 -24.38 -11.49 -14.85
N GLN A 138 -24.77 -11.29 -13.59
CA GLN A 138 -26.06 -11.77 -13.07
C GLN A 138 -27.23 -11.13 -13.82
N ASP A 139 -27.21 -9.80 -13.99
CA ASP A 139 -28.25 -9.07 -14.74
C ASP A 139 -28.35 -9.55 -16.19
N PHE A 140 -27.20 -9.81 -16.83
CA PHE A 140 -27.16 -10.37 -18.19
C PHE A 140 -27.78 -11.77 -18.25
N MET A 141 -27.42 -12.68 -17.33
CA MET A 141 -28.03 -14.02 -17.25
C MET A 141 -29.54 -13.96 -17.00
N GLN A 142 -29.98 -13.09 -16.09
CA GLN A 142 -31.40 -12.89 -15.80
C GLN A 142 -32.18 -12.48 -17.06
N ARG A 143 -31.60 -11.58 -17.87
CA ARG A 143 -32.21 -11.09 -19.11
C ARG A 143 -32.29 -12.18 -20.19
N ILE A 144 -31.27 -13.03 -20.31
CA ILE A 144 -31.29 -14.19 -21.22
C ILE A 144 -32.38 -15.19 -20.81
N LEU A 145 -32.50 -15.51 -19.52
CA LEU A 145 -33.54 -16.41 -19.01
C LEU A 145 -34.96 -15.86 -19.27
N ALA A 146 -35.19 -14.56 -19.01
CA ALA A 146 -36.47 -13.91 -19.26
C ALA A 146 -36.85 -13.89 -20.75
N ALA A 147 -35.88 -13.71 -21.66
CA ALA A 147 -36.10 -13.76 -23.09
C ALA A 147 -36.49 -15.17 -23.58
N GLN A 148 -35.87 -16.22 -23.04
CA GLN A 148 -36.22 -17.61 -23.39
C GLN A 148 -37.61 -18.00 -22.87
N ALA A 149 -37.99 -17.60 -21.65
CA ALA A 149 -39.33 -17.84 -21.09
C ALA A 149 -40.45 -17.18 -21.92
N SER A 150 -40.14 -16.08 -22.62
CA SER A 150 -41.09 -15.36 -23.48
C SER A 150 -41.30 -16.04 -24.85
N THR A 151 -40.44 -16.99 -25.24
CA THR A 151 -40.56 -17.75 -26.51
C THR A 151 -41.32 -19.08 -26.37
N THR A 152 -41.69 -19.50 -25.16
CA THR A 152 -42.47 -20.74 -24.92
C THR A 152 -43.99 -20.53 -24.83
N SER A 153 -44.46 -19.31 -25.08
CA SER A 153 -45.89 -18.95 -24.97
C SER A 153 -46.46 -18.42 -26.29
N THR A 154 -46.25 -19.10 -27.42
CA THR A 154 -47.12 -18.95 -28.60
C THR A 154 -47.07 -20.15 -29.55
N SER A 155 -47.87 -21.19 -29.28
CA SER A 155 -48.60 -21.93 -30.32
C SER A 155 -49.52 -22.98 -29.72
N ALA A 156 -50.76 -22.57 -29.45
CA ALA A 156 -51.91 -23.46 -29.45
C ALA A 156 -52.99 -22.78 -30.30
N THR A 157 -52.91 -22.94 -31.62
CA THR A 157 -54.07 -22.73 -32.50
C THR A 157 -54.02 -23.74 -33.63
N THR A 158 -54.81 -24.78 -33.43
CA THR A 158 -55.25 -25.75 -34.43
C THR A 158 -55.99 -25.05 -35.58
N SER A 159 -55.58 -25.33 -36.83
CA SER A 159 -56.40 -25.93 -37.90
C SER A 159 -56.05 -25.42 -39.29
N THR A 160 -55.45 -26.32 -40.08
CA THR A 160 -55.73 -26.57 -41.51
C THR A 160 -55.76 -25.39 -42.49
N THR A 161 -54.71 -25.26 -43.30
CA THR A 161 -54.84 -25.44 -44.75
C THR A 161 -53.48 -25.73 -45.38
N SER A 162 -53.47 -26.81 -46.14
CA SER A 162 -52.37 -27.37 -46.91
C SER A 162 -51.87 -26.40 -47.98
N THR A 163 -50.58 -26.08 -47.95
CA THR A 163 -49.83 -25.78 -49.16
C THR A 163 -48.41 -26.33 -48.99
N THR A 164 -48.21 -27.46 -49.64
CA THR A 164 -46.95 -28.17 -49.83
C THR A 164 -45.85 -27.23 -50.27
N THR A 165 -44.93 -26.93 -49.36
CA THR A 165 -43.61 -26.39 -49.69
C THR A 165 -42.61 -27.50 -49.35
N PRO A 166 -41.74 -27.91 -50.29
CA PRO A 166 -40.99 -29.14 -50.15
C PRO A 166 -40.07 -29.06 -48.95
N ALA A 167 -40.20 -30.05 -48.05
CA ALA A 167 -39.19 -30.36 -47.06
C ALA A 167 -37.88 -30.63 -47.81
N GLN A 168 -37.01 -29.63 -47.87
CA GLN A 168 -35.63 -29.83 -48.34
C GLN A 168 -34.93 -30.70 -47.30
N THR A 169 -35.08 -32.00 -47.47
CA THR A 169 -34.18 -33.03 -46.96
C THR A 169 -32.87 -32.92 -47.72
N THR A 170 -32.16 -31.81 -47.54
CA THR A 170 -30.81 -31.68 -48.04
C THR A 170 -29.89 -32.33 -47.02
N ARG A 171 -29.77 -33.66 -47.13
CA ARG A 171 -28.55 -34.35 -46.68
C ARG A 171 -27.38 -33.71 -47.42
N LEU A 172 -26.78 -32.69 -46.82
CA LEU A 172 -25.56 -32.06 -47.32
C LEU A 172 -24.34 -32.91 -46.95
N PRO A 173 -23.30 -32.90 -47.80
CA PRO A 173 -22.28 -33.92 -47.84
C PRO A 173 -21.50 -33.95 -46.53
N GLN A 174 -21.15 -35.16 -46.11
CA GLN A 174 -20.26 -35.49 -45.00
C GLN A 174 -18.83 -34.97 -45.29
N ARG A 175 -18.67 -33.65 -45.45
CA ARG A 175 -17.38 -33.02 -45.78
C ARG A 175 -16.74 -32.60 -44.46
N GLN A 176 -16.05 -33.59 -43.89
CA GLN A 176 -15.08 -33.55 -42.81
C GLN A 176 -14.57 -32.13 -42.48
N ILE A 177 -15.25 -31.41 -41.58
CA ILE A 177 -14.60 -30.33 -40.84
C ILE A 177 -13.58 -31.05 -39.96
N LYS A 178 -12.29 -30.77 -40.14
CA LYS A 178 -11.25 -31.36 -39.29
C LYS A 178 -11.58 -31.03 -37.83
N PRO A 179 -11.61 -32.02 -36.92
CA PRO A 179 -11.91 -31.77 -35.52
C PRO A 179 -10.84 -30.84 -34.94
N PHE A 180 -11.28 -29.68 -34.45
CA PHE A 180 -10.42 -28.71 -33.78
C PHE A 180 -10.03 -29.24 -32.41
N LYS A 181 -8.73 -29.47 -32.19
CA LYS A 181 -8.21 -30.07 -30.94
C LYS A 181 -7.82 -29.04 -29.87
N GLY A 182 -8.13 -27.76 -30.08
CA GLY A 182 -7.85 -26.69 -29.12
C GLY A 182 -6.50 -25.99 -29.29
N ASP A 183 -5.79 -26.20 -30.41
CA ASP A 183 -4.59 -25.43 -30.75
C ASP A 183 -4.96 -24.08 -31.38
N ILE A 184 -4.54 -22.98 -30.77
CA ILE A 184 -4.81 -21.61 -31.23
C ILE A 184 -4.25 -21.36 -32.64
N LEU A 185 -3.15 -22.01 -33.03
CA LEU A 185 -2.54 -21.83 -34.36
C LEU A 185 -3.38 -22.45 -35.49
N GLU A 186 -4.25 -23.40 -35.16
CA GLU A 186 -5.17 -24.03 -36.12
C GLU A 186 -6.53 -23.30 -36.20
N TRP A 187 -6.76 -22.27 -35.38
CA TRP A 187 -8.04 -21.57 -35.30
C TRP A 187 -8.42 -20.85 -36.59
N THR A 188 -7.48 -20.12 -37.20
CA THR A 188 -7.73 -19.37 -38.44
C THR A 188 -8.17 -20.28 -39.61
N PRO A 189 -7.43 -21.35 -39.97
CA PRO A 189 -7.86 -22.25 -41.06
C PRO A 189 -9.13 -23.05 -40.73
N PHE A 190 -9.36 -23.36 -39.45
CA PHE A 190 -10.61 -23.96 -38.99
C PHE A 190 -11.80 -23.00 -39.18
N TRP A 191 -11.66 -21.75 -38.75
CA TRP A 191 -12.73 -20.74 -38.83
C TRP A 191 -13.10 -20.42 -40.27
N GLU A 192 -12.13 -20.30 -41.17
CA GLU A 192 -12.40 -20.12 -42.60
C GLU A 192 -13.19 -21.29 -43.20
N SER A 193 -12.81 -22.52 -42.85
CA SER A 193 -13.51 -23.73 -43.28
C SER A 193 -14.94 -23.79 -42.74
N PHE A 194 -15.14 -23.43 -41.47
CA PHE A 194 -16.45 -23.37 -40.82
C PHE A 194 -17.32 -22.25 -41.40
N ASN A 195 -16.76 -21.06 -41.62
CA ASN A 195 -17.47 -19.91 -42.17
C ASN A 195 -17.95 -20.18 -43.60
N ALA A 196 -17.09 -20.77 -44.43
CA ALA A 196 -17.42 -21.14 -45.80
C ALA A 196 -18.47 -22.26 -45.90
N ALA A 197 -18.46 -23.22 -44.96
CA ALA A 197 -19.32 -24.41 -45.01
C ALA A 197 -20.65 -24.25 -44.27
N ILE A 198 -20.67 -23.54 -43.14
CA ILE A 198 -21.79 -23.52 -42.21
C ILE A 198 -22.36 -22.11 -42.04
N HIS A 199 -21.52 -21.09 -41.88
CA HIS A 199 -22.00 -19.73 -41.60
C HIS A 199 -22.74 -19.11 -42.80
N SER A 200 -22.24 -19.32 -44.02
CA SER A 200 -22.86 -18.88 -45.29
C SER A 200 -24.12 -19.66 -45.69
N SER A 201 -24.41 -20.79 -45.03
CA SER A 201 -25.58 -21.63 -45.30
C SER A 201 -26.83 -21.16 -44.55
N SER A 202 -28.01 -21.40 -45.12
CA SER A 202 -29.33 -21.06 -44.54
C SER A 202 -29.76 -22.02 -43.42
N ILE A 203 -28.82 -22.53 -42.63
CA ILE A 203 -29.09 -23.43 -41.49
C ILE A 203 -29.54 -22.59 -40.27
N ALA A 204 -30.44 -23.15 -39.45
CA ALA A 204 -30.86 -22.50 -38.20
C ALA A 204 -29.67 -22.36 -37.24
N ALA A 205 -29.58 -21.23 -36.51
CA ALA A 205 -28.43 -20.93 -35.64
C ALA A 205 -28.12 -22.02 -34.61
N VAL A 206 -29.15 -22.71 -34.09
CA VAL A 206 -29.02 -23.83 -33.15
C VAL A 206 -28.28 -25.01 -33.79
N GLN A 207 -28.59 -25.34 -35.04
CA GLN A 207 -27.90 -26.41 -35.75
C GLN A 207 -26.47 -26.01 -36.15
N LYS A 208 -26.19 -24.72 -36.38
CA LYS A 208 -24.82 -24.22 -36.59
C LYS A 208 -23.94 -24.41 -35.34
N PHE A 209 -24.54 -24.30 -34.15
CA PHE A 209 -23.85 -24.49 -32.87
C PHE A 209 -23.42 -25.94 -32.63
N ASP A 210 -24.21 -26.93 -33.07
CA ASP A 210 -23.83 -28.34 -32.97
C ASP A 210 -22.51 -28.66 -33.70
N TYR A 211 -22.23 -27.95 -34.81
CA TYR A 211 -20.98 -28.09 -35.55
C TYR A 211 -19.77 -27.42 -34.88
N LEU A 212 -20.00 -26.46 -33.97
CA LEU A 212 -18.96 -25.88 -33.13
C LEU A 212 -18.65 -26.75 -31.91
N ASN A 213 -19.31 -27.89 -31.77
CA ASN A 213 -19.17 -28.76 -30.61
C ASN A 213 -18.25 -29.99 -30.80
N PRO A 214 -16.99 -29.88 -31.29
CA PRO A 214 -15.97 -30.89 -30.99
C PRO A 214 -15.57 -30.93 -29.50
N LEU A 215 -15.96 -29.94 -28.70
CA LEU A 215 -15.61 -29.82 -27.28
C LEU A 215 -16.54 -30.60 -26.32
N SER A 216 -17.73 -31.00 -26.75
CA SER A 216 -18.61 -31.89 -25.97
C SER A 216 -18.37 -33.37 -26.32
N THR A 217 -17.10 -33.76 -26.50
CA THR A 217 -16.76 -35.16 -26.31
C THR A 217 -16.95 -35.45 -24.82
N ARG A 218 -18.14 -35.99 -24.51
CA ARG A 218 -18.46 -36.73 -23.29
C ARG A 218 -17.17 -37.32 -22.73
N ARG A 219 -16.73 -36.78 -21.59
CA ARG A 219 -15.84 -37.47 -20.67
C ARG A 219 -16.54 -38.80 -20.40
N LYS A 220 -16.11 -39.88 -21.08
CA LYS A 220 -16.48 -41.25 -20.69
C LYS A 220 -15.97 -41.36 -19.28
N ILE A 221 -16.89 -41.24 -18.31
CA ILE A 221 -16.64 -41.57 -16.93
C ILE A 221 -16.18 -43.02 -16.98
N LEU A 222 -14.92 -43.25 -16.61
CA LEU A 222 -14.33 -44.56 -16.45
C LEU A 222 -15.18 -45.29 -15.40
N SER A 223 -16.04 -46.19 -15.86
CA SER A 223 -16.75 -47.15 -15.01
C SER A 223 -15.75 -48.25 -14.65
N GLU A 224 -15.11 -48.16 -13.49
CA GLU A 224 -14.57 -49.34 -12.81
C GLU A 224 -15.73 -50.10 -12.14
N PRO A 225 -15.88 -51.41 -12.37
CA PRO A 225 -16.77 -52.25 -11.59
C PRO A 225 -16.06 -52.62 -10.28
N THR A 226 -16.62 -52.18 -9.14
CA THR A 226 -16.27 -52.76 -7.84
C THR A 226 -16.94 -54.13 -7.75
N ASP A 227 -16.17 -55.17 -8.04
CA ASP A 227 -16.58 -56.56 -7.83
C ASP A 227 -16.66 -56.83 -6.31
N ARG A 228 -17.65 -57.63 -5.92
CA ARG A 228 -18.04 -57.94 -4.54
C ARG A 228 -17.96 -59.44 -4.33
#